data_AF-A0A3D4HY60-F1
#
_entry.id   AF-A0A3D4HY60-F1
#
_cell.length_a   1.000
_cell.length_b   1.000
_cell.length_c   1.000
_cell.angle_alpha   90.00
_cell.angle_beta   90.00
_cell.angle_gamma   90.00
#
_symmetry.space_group_name_H-M   'P 1'
#
loop_
_entity.id
_entity.type
_entity.pdbx_description
1 polymer ?
#
loop_
_entity_poly.entity_id
_entity_poly.type
_entity_poly.pdbx_seq_one_letter_code
_entity_poly.pdbx_strand_id
1 'polypeptide(L)'
;MNKRKIVEVTVTALLIIGLGGAAVYGFSKAERYKRDMQYGYTRSLSDLRESVTNIRTTLNKAVYANTATEQNGLTEKLMQECAVAKTSLSTLPLTDNSISNVSKFISQVGDFSMALSRKISEGSSISASEYKTMQSLESYAKKLGTDLESTSPDFSGSYLSDSFDETSKDFSNFPSLIYDGPFSDSVGHKNPKLTSGKKNLSQAEAQKNAADFLNTDYKKLVHIQDTAGTMPTYNFTSADKNLRICITKAGGFVSEMSNSRTIGKEKLDYSSASKTAEAFLLKRGISGMKESYYVINNGICLINYAFVQDGAVCYPDLIKVGIALDTGEVVRFQATGYIMNHASRSISTKISLQDAQKKLSKYLTVNKSGIAVIPTPGLSEVLCYEFLCTGNDGDKVLVYINAANGYEEDILILQFSDNGVLVR
;
A
#
# COMPACT_ATOMS: atom_id res chain seq x y z
N MET A 1 55.29 -33.34 -42.39
CA MET A 1 53.92 -33.16 -41.84
C MET A 1 53.04 -32.55 -42.92
N ASN A 2 51.88 -33.15 -43.21
CA ASN A 2 51.03 -32.72 -44.33
C ASN A 2 50.42 -31.33 -44.00
N LYS A 3 50.48 -30.34 -44.91
CA LYS A 3 50.10 -28.93 -44.64
C LYS A 3 48.71 -28.80 -44.00
N ARG A 4 47.78 -29.67 -44.37
CA ARG A 4 46.43 -29.76 -43.81
C ARG A 4 46.40 -30.06 -42.31
N LYS A 5 47.25 -30.97 -41.82
CA LYS A 5 47.34 -31.30 -40.38
C LYS A 5 47.89 -30.13 -39.55
N ILE A 6 48.76 -29.30 -40.13
CA ILE A 6 49.28 -28.10 -39.44
C ILE A 6 48.14 -27.11 -39.22
N VAL A 7 47.33 -26.85 -40.26
CA VAL A 7 46.19 -25.93 -40.18
C VAL A 7 45.15 -26.41 -39.17
N GLU A 8 44.80 -27.70 -39.17
CA GLU A 8 43.83 -28.28 -38.23
C GLU A 8 44.29 -28.14 -36.76
N VAL A 9 45.57 -28.37 -36.48
CA VAL A 9 46.14 -28.22 -35.12
C VAL A 9 46.16 -26.74 -34.70
N THR A 10 46.54 -25.82 -35.58
CA THR A 10 46.58 -24.38 -35.28
C THR A 10 45.18 -23.82 -35.01
N VAL A 11 44.17 -24.20 -35.80
CA VAL A 11 42.78 -23.75 -35.58
C VAL A 11 42.23 -24.28 -34.26
N THR A 12 42.51 -25.56 -33.94
CA THR A 12 42.08 -26.16 -32.66
C THR A 12 42.74 -25.46 -31.46
N ALA A 13 44.04 -25.16 -31.55
CA ALA A 13 44.76 -24.43 -30.51
C ALA A 13 44.19 -23.01 -30.30
N LEU A 14 43.89 -22.28 -31.39
CA LEU A 14 43.26 -20.96 -31.32
C LEU A 14 41.85 -21.00 -30.72
N LEU A 15 41.06 -22.03 -31.03
CA LEU A 15 39.74 -22.25 -30.42
C LEU A 15 39.85 -22.51 -28.92
N ILE A 16 40.78 -23.36 -28.48
CA ILE A 16 41.00 -23.64 -27.05
C ILE A 16 41.44 -22.37 -26.31
N ILE A 17 42.33 -21.57 -26.90
CA ILE A 17 42.77 -20.30 -26.33
C ILE A 17 41.60 -19.31 -26.26
N GLY A 18 40.78 -19.21 -27.32
CA GLY A 18 39.61 -18.34 -27.36
C GLY A 18 38.55 -18.72 -26.32
N LEU A 19 38.23 -20.02 -26.21
CA LEU A 19 37.29 -20.54 -25.22
C LEU A 19 37.84 -20.43 -23.79
N GLY A 20 39.13 -20.70 -23.59
CA GLY A 20 39.82 -20.53 -22.31
C GLY A 20 39.84 -19.07 -21.86
N GLY A 21 40.13 -18.14 -22.77
CA GLY A 21 40.07 -16.71 -22.52
C GLY A 21 38.65 -16.23 -22.18
N ALA A 22 37.63 -16.70 -22.92
CA ALA A 22 36.23 -16.40 -22.63
C ALA A 22 35.77 -16.97 -21.28
N ALA A 23 36.21 -18.19 -20.92
CA ALA A 23 35.93 -18.80 -19.64
C ALA A 23 36.56 -18.01 -18.48
N VAL A 24 37.85 -17.69 -18.56
CA VAL A 24 38.55 -16.90 -17.53
C VAL A 24 37.94 -15.50 -17.39
N TYR A 25 37.61 -14.84 -18.51
CA TYR A 25 36.91 -13.56 -18.49
C TYR A 25 35.52 -13.68 -17.84
N GLY A 26 34.77 -14.73 -18.19
CA GLY A 26 33.46 -15.03 -17.60
C GLY A 26 33.54 -15.25 -16.09
N PHE A 27 34.46 -16.10 -15.62
CA PHE A 27 34.70 -16.34 -14.19
C PHE A 27 35.11 -15.05 -13.46
N SER A 28 36.02 -14.27 -14.04
CA SER A 28 36.46 -13.00 -13.44
C SER A 28 35.33 -11.99 -13.33
N LYS A 29 34.44 -11.95 -14.33
CA LYS A 29 33.26 -11.07 -14.34
C LYS A 29 32.21 -11.54 -13.34
N ALA A 30 32.01 -12.85 -13.21
CA ALA A 30 31.10 -13.44 -12.22
C ALA A 30 31.56 -13.15 -10.78
N GLU A 31 32.86 -13.31 -10.47
CA GLU A 31 33.41 -12.99 -9.15
C GLU A 31 33.30 -11.49 -8.83
N ARG A 32 33.51 -10.61 -9.82
CA ARG A 32 33.28 -9.17 -9.63
C ARG A 32 31.82 -8.86 -9.28
N TYR A 33 30.87 -9.41 -10.02
CA TYR A 33 29.45 -9.19 -9.74
C TYR A 33 29.04 -9.74 -8.38
N LYS A 34 29.51 -10.95 -8.02
CA LYS A 34 29.26 -11.54 -6.69
C LYS A 34 29.78 -10.63 -5.58
N ARG A 35 30.99 -10.10 -5.75
CA ARG A 35 31.61 -9.18 -4.79
C ARG A 35 30.86 -7.85 -4.69
N ASP A 36 30.45 -7.26 -5.81
CA ASP A 36 29.69 -6.02 -5.83
C ASP A 36 28.32 -6.18 -5.14
N MET A 37 27.65 -7.32 -5.35
CA MET A 37 26.43 -7.68 -4.63
C MET A 37 26.67 -7.84 -3.12
N GLN A 38 27.74 -8.53 -2.72
CA GLN A 38 28.12 -8.68 -1.30
C GLN A 38 28.44 -7.36 -0.62
N TYR A 39 29.05 -6.40 -1.32
CA TYR A 39 29.22 -5.04 -0.80
C TYR A 39 27.89 -4.32 -0.60
N GLY A 40 26.95 -4.47 -1.55
CA GLY A 40 25.60 -3.95 -1.41
C GLY A 40 24.89 -4.48 -0.15
N TYR A 41 24.95 -5.78 0.09
CA TYR A 41 24.36 -6.39 1.29
C TYR A 41 25.09 -6.02 2.58
N THR A 42 26.42 -5.97 2.57
CA THR A 42 27.21 -5.50 3.72
C THR A 42 26.82 -4.08 4.10
N ARG A 43 26.72 -3.19 3.11
CA ARG A 43 26.31 -1.80 3.33
C ARG A 43 24.90 -1.74 3.91
N SER A 44 23.97 -2.46 3.30
CA SER A 44 22.59 -2.52 3.77
C SER A 44 22.47 -3.03 5.21
N LEU A 45 23.21 -4.08 5.57
CA LEU A 45 23.23 -4.60 6.95
C LEU A 45 23.77 -3.55 7.93
N SER A 46 24.81 -2.80 7.54
CA SER A 46 25.32 -1.69 8.35
C SER A 46 24.31 -0.56 8.48
N ASP A 47 23.67 -0.14 7.40
CA ASP A 47 22.64 0.91 7.40
C ASP A 47 21.45 0.49 8.29
N LEU A 48 21.04 -0.78 8.25
CA LEU A 48 20.01 -1.33 9.13
C LEU A 48 20.41 -1.26 10.61
N ARG A 49 21.64 -1.69 10.95
CA ARG A 49 22.17 -1.63 12.32
C ARG A 49 22.22 -0.21 12.85
N GLU A 50 22.69 0.72 12.03
CA GLU A 50 22.78 2.14 12.39
C GLU A 50 21.40 2.72 12.64
N SER A 51 20.43 2.50 11.75
CA SER A 51 19.08 3.00 11.94
C SER A 51 18.38 2.41 13.16
N VAL A 52 18.55 1.11 13.46
CA VAL A 52 18.02 0.51 14.70
C VAL A 52 18.65 1.16 15.95
N THR A 53 19.95 1.46 15.90
CA THR A 53 20.67 2.16 16.99
C THR A 53 20.17 3.59 17.16
N ASN A 54 19.90 4.28 16.05
CA ASN A 54 19.38 5.64 16.04
C ASN A 54 17.91 5.69 16.51
N ILE A 55 17.10 4.70 16.15
CA ILE A 55 15.74 4.52 16.68
C ILE A 55 15.78 4.42 18.19
N ARG A 56 16.60 3.49 18.74
CA ARG A 56 16.79 3.33 20.17
C ARG A 56 17.19 4.64 20.85
N THR A 57 18.22 5.29 20.32
CA THR A 57 18.76 6.53 20.90
C THR A 57 17.73 7.65 20.86
N THR A 58 16.93 7.74 19.81
CA THR A 58 15.91 8.78 19.64
C THR A 58 14.73 8.52 20.57
N LEU A 59 14.29 7.26 20.73
CA LEU A 59 13.27 6.88 21.73
C LEU A 59 13.74 7.16 23.16
N ASN A 60 15.01 6.88 23.47
CA ASN A 60 15.59 7.20 24.76
C ASN A 60 15.61 8.72 25.01
N LYS A 61 15.86 9.55 23.99
CA LYS A 61 15.80 11.01 24.11
C LYS A 61 14.35 11.53 24.25
N ALA A 62 13.41 10.89 23.55
CA ALA A 62 12.01 11.32 23.49
C ALA A 62 11.33 11.38 24.86
N VAL A 63 11.71 10.51 25.79
CA VAL A 63 11.14 10.55 27.16
C VAL A 63 11.56 11.77 27.97
N TYR A 64 12.63 12.46 27.57
CA TYR A 64 13.14 13.67 28.23
C TYR A 64 12.72 14.96 27.49
N ALA A 65 12.17 14.85 26.28
CA ALA A 65 11.73 16.00 25.51
C ALA A 65 10.42 16.56 26.07
N ASN A 66 10.37 17.88 26.28
CA ASN A 66 9.24 18.57 26.91
C ASN A 66 8.57 19.62 26.02
N THR A 67 9.30 20.24 25.10
CA THR A 67 8.75 21.26 24.19
C THR A 67 8.21 20.60 22.93
N ALA A 68 7.09 21.12 22.39
CA ALA A 68 6.47 20.60 21.17
C ALA A 68 7.45 20.56 19.98
N THR A 69 8.31 21.57 19.85
CA THR A 69 9.35 21.63 18.80
C THR A 69 10.33 20.47 18.89
N GLU A 70 10.88 20.18 20.08
CA GLU A 70 11.84 19.08 20.25
C GLU A 70 11.15 17.73 20.12
N GLN A 71 9.95 17.59 20.67
CA GLN A 71 9.16 16.36 20.56
C GLN A 71 8.82 16.03 19.10
N ASN A 72 8.43 17.04 18.29
CA ASN A 72 8.20 16.86 16.86
C ASN A 72 9.49 16.49 16.11
N GLY A 73 10.61 17.19 16.39
CA GLY A 73 11.90 16.87 15.77
C GLY A 73 12.36 15.43 16.04
N LEU A 74 12.12 14.92 17.26
CA LEU A 74 12.43 13.52 17.59
C LEU A 74 11.49 12.53 16.88
N THR A 75 10.21 12.85 16.72
CA THR A 75 9.28 11.99 15.95
C THR A 75 9.64 11.94 14.46
N GLU A 76 10.03 13.08 13.87
CA GLU A 76 10.49 13.12 12.47
C GLU A 76 11.75 12.28 12.28
N LYS A 77 12.70 12.39 13.22
CA LYS A 77 13.91 11.57 13.21
C LYS A 77 13.59 10.07 13.30
N LEU A 78 12.65 9.67 14.17
CA LEU A 78 12.23 8.27 14.24
C LEU A 78 11.63 7.78 12.93
N MET A 79 10.77 8.58 12.29
CA MET A 79 10.18 8.23 10.99
C MET A 79 11.24 8.06 9.90
N GLN A 80 12.23 8.95 9.85
CA GLN A 80 13.35 8.88 8.91
C GLN A 80 14.16 7.60 9.10
N GLU A 81 14.57 7.29 10.33
CA GLU A 81 15.35 6.08 10.63
C GLU A 81 14.55 4.80 10.33
N CYS A 82 13.24 4.81 10.57
CA CYS A 82 12.39 3.68 10.19
C CYS A 82 12.33 3.48 8.68
N ALA A 83 12.27 4.55 7.89
CA ALA A 83 12.26 4.47 6.43
C ALA A 83 13.59 3.91 5.88
N VAL A 84 14.72 4.35 6.43
CA VAL A 84 16.05 3.82 6.10
C VAL A 84 16.13 2.34 6.48
N ALA A 85 15.75 1.98 7.71
CA ALA A 85 15.76 0.60 8.18
C ALA A 85 14.91 -0.34 7.31
N LYS A 86 13.70 0.07 6.89
CA LYS A 86 12.86 -0.75 5.99
C LYS A 86 13.51 -0.96 4.62
N THR A 87 14.10 0.09 4.07
CA THR A 87 14.76 0.04 2.75
C THR A 87 15.97 -0.90 2.82
N SER A 88 16.80 -0.75 3.85
CA SER A 88 17.94 -1.62 4.10
C SER A 88 17.48 -3.07 4.28
N LEU A 89 16.53 -3.35 5.17
CA LEU A 89 16.02 -4.71 5.40
C LEU A 89 15.52 -5.38 4.10
N SER A 90 14.83 -4.64 3.24
CA SER A 90 14.27 -5.15 1.98
C SER A 90 15.33 -5.50 0.92
N THR A 91 16.55 -4.99 1.07
CA THR A 91 17.66 -5.30 0.15
C THR A 91 18.50 -6.49 0.60
N LEU A 92 18.29 -7.00 1.82
CA LEU A 92 19.02 -8.17 2.32
C LEU A 92 18.45 -9.47 1.72
N PRO A 93 19.29 -10.47 1.41
CA PRO A 93 18.86 -11.73 0.83
C PRO A 93 18.29 -12.68 1.91
N LEU A 94 17.12 -12.33 2.45
CA LEU A 94 16.44 -13.06 3.53
C LEU A 94 15.21 -13.83 3.02
N THR A 95 14.77 -14.85 3.77
CA THR A 95 13.50 -15.55 3.50
C THR A 95 12.30 -14.79 4.09
N ASP A 96 11.10 -14.98 3.52
CA ASP A 96 9.88 -14.21 3.86
C ASP A 96 9.53 -14.24 5.36
N ASN A 97 9.78 -15.36 6.05
CA ASN A 97 9.45 -15.51 7.48
C ASN A 97 10.39 -14.67 8.39
N SER A 98 11.66 -14.50 8.01
CA SER A 98 12.66 -13.75 8.80
C SER A 98 12.43 -12.24 8.72
N ILE A 99 11.97 -11.74 7.56
CA ILE A 99 11.72 -10.32 7.29
C ILE A 99 10.51 -9.80 8.09
N SER A 100 9.48 -10.64 8.27
CA SER A 100 8.16 -10.20 8.74
C SER A 100 8.20 -9.53 10.13
N ASN A 101 8.90 -10.09 11.11
CA ASN A 101 8.85 -9.59 12.49
C ASN A 101 9.69 -8.31 12.70
N VAL A 102 10.87 -8.24 12.09
CA VAL A 102 11.73 -7.04 12.15
C VAL A 102 11.07 -5.88 11.40
N SER A 103 10.51 -6.16 10.21
CA SER A 103 9.75 -5.18 9.43
C SER A 103 8.52 -4.66 10.19
N LYS A 104 7.82 -5.54 10.91
CA LYS A 104 6.69 -5.18 11.76
C LYS A 104 7.09 -4.25 12.89
N PHE A 105 8.16 -4.56 13.61
CA PHE A 105 8.69 -3.68 14.66
C PHE A 105 9.05 -2.29 14.13
N ILE A 106 9.82 -2.22 13.04
CA ILE A 106 10.22 -0.94 12.41
C ILE A 106 8.97 -0.15 11.97
N SER A 107 7.95 -0.84 11.44
CA SER A 107 6.68 -0.21 11.07
C SER A 107 5.94 0.38 12.26
N GLN A 108 5.85 -0.36 13.37
CA GLN A 108 5.20 0.11 14.60
C GLN A 108 5.87 1.36 15.18
N VAL A 109 7.20 1.43 15.16
CA VAL A 109 7.93 2.63 15.59
C VAL A 109 7.59 3.84 14.70
N GLY A 110 7.58 3.65 13.38
CA GLY A 110 7.26 4.72 12.43
C GLY A 110 5.82 5.24 12.61
N ASP A 111 4.86 4.33 12.77
CA ASP A 111 3.44 4.67 12.95
C ASP A 111 3.19 5.39 14.28
N PHE A 112 3.79 4.89 15.36
CA PHE A 112 3.75 5.54 16.67
C PHE A 112 4.31 6.96 16.60
N SER A 113 5.45 7.13 15.93
CA SER A 113 6.11 8.43 15.78
C SER A 113 5.23 9.42 15.02
N MET A 114 4.60 8.96 13.93
CA MET A 114 3.71 9.80 13.12
C MET A 114 2.48 10.25 13.90
N ALA A 115 1.86 9.36 14.65
CA ALA A 115 0.69 9.72 15.44
C ALA A 115 1.02 10.64 16.62
N LEU A 116 2.19 10.42 17.23
CA LEU A 116 2.69 11.31 18.26
C LEU A 116 2.97 12.70 17.69
N SER A 117 3.60 12.79 16.52
CA SER A 117 3.85 14.07 15.83
C SER A 117 2.55 14.83 15.55
N ARG A 118 1.51 14.14 15.07
CA ARG A 118 0.17 14.72 14.87
C ARG A 118 -0.40 15.25 16.17
N LYS A 119 -0.40 14.43 17.22
CA LYS A 119 -0.91 14.81 18.54
C LYS A 119 -0.20 16.04 19.11
N ILE A 120 1.13 16.08 19.01
CA ILE A 120 1.94 17.23 19.46
C ILE A 120 1.59 18.48 18.64
N SER A 121 1.46 18.34 17.33
CA SER A 121 1.10 19.42 16.41
C SER A 121 -0.32 19.96 16.66
N GLU A 122 -1.21 19.11 17.15
CA GLU A 122 -2.55 19.48 17.63
C GLU A 122 -2.54 20.19 19.00
N GLY A 123 -1.36 20.41 19.60
CA GLY A 123 -1.21 21.05 20.92
C GLY A 123 -1.52 20.12 22.10
N SER A 124 -1.69 18.82 21.85
CA SER A 124 -1.92 17.82 22.91
C SER A 124 -0.61 17.34 23.51
N SER A 125 -0.60 17.13 24.82
CA SER A 125 0.58 16.60 25.54
C SER A 125 0.73 15.09 25.35
N ILE A 126 1.99 14.62 25.36
CA ILE A 126 2.32 13.19 25.43
C ILE A 126 1.82 12.62 26.77
N SER A 127 1.09 11.53 26.70
CA SER A 127 0.48 10.85 27.84
C SER A 127 1.47 9.88 28.51
N ALA A 128 1.21 9.55 29.77
CA ALA A 128 2.01 8.57 30.51
C ALA A 128 2.08 7.18 29.82
N SER A 129 1.01 6.77 29.13
CA SER A 129 0.98 5.52 28.35
C SER A 129 1.85 5.58 27.09
N GLU A 130 1.91 6.74 26.42
CA GLU A 130 2.79 6.93 25.26
C GLU A 130 4.26 6.97 25.69
N TYR A 131 4.58 7.58 26.82
CA TYR A 131 5.93 7.50 27.40
C TYR A 131 6.33 6.05 27.73
N LYS A 132 5.43 5.25 28.30
CA LYS A 132 5.68 3.81 28.51
C LYS A 132 5.89 3.09 27.19
N THR A 133 5.12 3.44 26.15
CA THR A 133 5.29 2.88 24.80
C THR A 133 6.67 3.19 24.23
N MET A 134 7.16 4.43 24.35
CA MET A 134 8.53 4.78 23.95
C MET A 134 9.59 3.95 24.66
N GLN A 135 9.45 3.77 25.98
CA GLN A 135 10.40 2.98 26.78
C GLN A 135 10.40 1.51 26.36
N SER A 136 9.23 0.95 26.08
CA SER A 136 9.10 -0.40 25.51
C SER A 136 9.81 -0.47 24.16
N LEU A 137 9.44 0.39 23.20
CA LEU A 137 10.06 0.43 21.87
C LEU A 137 11.58 0.61 21.93
N GLU A 138 12.09 1.41 22.87
CA GLU A 138 13.53 1.60 23.08
C GLU A 138 14.20 0.29 23.52
N SER A 139 13.60 -0.41 24.48
CA SER A 139 14.11 -1.70 24.97
C SER A 139 14.14 -2.74 23.85
N TYR A 140 13.15 -2.70 22.95
CA TYR A 140 13.11 -3.58 21.79
C TYR A 140 14.13 -3.22 20.72
N ALA A 141 14.29 -1.92 20.41
CA ALA A 141 15.33 -1.46 19.51
C ALA A 141 16.73 -1.82 20.05
N LYS A 142 16.91 -1.79 21.38
CA LYS A 142 18.13 -2.26 22.05
C LYS A 142 18.38 -3.75 21.81
N LYS A 143 17.38 -4.59 22.05
CA LYS A 143 17.48 -6.03 21.81
C LYS A 143 17.80 -6.32 20.35
N LEU A 144 17.05 -5.71 19.43
CA LEU A 144 17.24 -5.89 17.99
C LEU A 144 18.63 -5.44 17.54
N GLY A 145 19.12 -4.31 18.07
CA GLY A 145 20.47 -3.83 17.80
C GLY A 145 21.53 -4.85 18.23
N THR A 146 21.41 -5.41 19.42
CA THR A 146 22.32 -6.46 19.93
C THR A 146 22.28 -7.73 19.07
N ASP A 147 21.10 -8.17 18.66
CA ASP A 147 20.94 -9.37 17.82
C ASP A 147 21.46 -9.13 16.39
N LEU A 148 21.30 -7.91 15.87
CA LEU A 148 21.86 -7.54 14.57
C LEU A 148 23.38 -7.41 14.63
N GLU A 149 23.98 -6.95 15.74
CA GLU A 149 25.44 -6.90 15.91
C GLU A 149 26.09 -8.28 15.88
N SER A 150 25.41 -9.31 16.42
CA SER A 150 25.90 -10.70 16.41
C SER A 150 25.78 -11.39 15.05
N THR A 151 25.04 -10.81 14.09
CA THR A 151 24.87 -11.37 12.75
C THR A 151 26.16 -11.26 11.93
N SER A 152 26.66 -12.38 11.39
CA SER A 152 27.85 -12.35 10.51
C SER A 152 27.52 -11.70 9.16
N PRO A 153 28.39 -10.86 8.56
CA PRO A 153 28.24 -10.37 7.19
C PRO A 153 28.57 -11.45 6.14
N ASP A 154 28.18 -12.70 6.40
CA ASP A 154 28.30 -13.81 5.46
C ASP A 154 26.99 -13.98 4.69
N PHE A 155 26.98 -13.48 3.46
CA PHE A 155 25.82 -13.53 2.56
C PHE A 155 25.81 -14.79 1.69
N SER A 156 26.58 -15.82 2.04
CA SER A 156 26.63 -17.09 1.31
C SER A 156 25.72 -18.14 1.95
N GLY A 157 24.85 -18.76 1.15
CA GLY A 157 23.97 -19.83 1.62
C GLY A 157 22.85 -19.36 2.55
N SER A 158 22.34 -20.26 3.41
CA SER A 158 21.26 -19.98 4.35
C SER A 158 21.71 -19.27 5.63
N TYR A 159 23.02 -19.14 5.89
CA TYR A 159 23.57 -18.67 7.16
C TYR A 159 23.01 -17.32 7.62
N LEU A 160 22.93 -16.33 6.72
CA LEU A 160 22.32 -15.03 7.04
C LEU A 160 20.84 -15.17 7.42
N SER A 161 20.10 -15.99 6.66
CA SER A 161 18.67 -16.23 6.95
C SER A 161 18.50 -16.97 8.27
N ASP A 162 19.39 -17.90 8.61
CA ASP A 162 19.37 -18.65 9.86
C ASP A 162 19.67 -17.73 11.07
N SER A 163 20.65 -16.84 10.95
CA SER A 163 20.93 -15.81 11.97
C SER A 163 19.77 -14.82 12.12
N PHE A 164 19.18 -14.36 11.02
CA PHE A 164 18.00 -13.49 11.06
C PHE A 164 16.74 -14.19 11.56
N ASP A 165 16.61 -15.51 11.36
CA ASP A 165 15.52 -16.32 11.90
C ASP A 165 15.62 -16.41 13.42
N GLU A 166 16.82 -16.53 13.98
CA GLU A 166 17.06 -16.47 15.42
C GLU A 166 16.68 -15.09 15.97
N THR A 167 17.15 -14.02 15.34
CA THR A 167 16.72 -12.65 15.66
C THR A 167 15.20 -12.49 15.51
N SER A 168 14.56 -13.07 14.50
CA SER A 168 13.11 -12.94 14.25
C SER A 168 12.26 -13.71 15.27
N LYS A 169 12.70 -14.90 15.69
CA LYS A 169 12.04 -15.72 16.74
C LYS A 169 11.99 -15.00 18.08
N ASP A 170 13.06 -14.29 18.40
CA ASP A 170 13.15 -13.49 19.63
C ASP A 170 12.12 -12.36 19.71
N PHE A 171 11.46 -12.07 18.58
CA PHE A 171 10.44 -11.05 18.39
C PHE A 171 9.06 -11.64 18.01
N SER A 172 8.93 -12.97 17.89
CA SER A 172 7.65 -13.61 17.55
C SER A 172 6.62 -13.55 18.70
N ASN A 173 7.10 -13.46 19.94
CA ASN A 173 6.29 -13.33 21.16
C ASN A 173 6.09 -11.87 21.58
N PHE A 174 6.39 -10.93 20.69
CA PHE A 174 6.17 -9.52 20.95
C PHE A 174 4.67 -9.24 21.13
N PRO A 175 4.22 -8.73 22.29
CA PRO A 175 2.86 -8.28 22.44
C PRO A 175 2.66 -7.13 21.45
N SER A 176 1.73 -7.26 20.51
CA SER A 176 1.28 -6.12 19.72
C SER A 176 1.00 -4.97 20.69
N LEU A 177 1.78 -3.90 20.62
CA LEU A 177 1.58 -2.73 21.45
C LEU A 177 0.10 -2.38 21.39
N ILE A 178 -0.51 -2.09 22.54
CA ILE A 178 -1.86 -1.52 22.65
C ILE A 178 -1.80 -0.04 22.24
N TYR A 179 -1.23 0.16 21.06
CA TYR A 179 -1.20 1.31 20.21
C TYR A 179 -1.20 0.71 18.81
N ASP A 180 -2.35 0.16 18.42
CA ASP A 180 -2.61 -0.39 17.08
C ASP A 180 -2.96 0.78 16.15
N GLY A 181 -1.98 1.67 16.04
CA GLY A 181 -1.92 2.64 14.98
C GLY A 181 -1.91 1.94 13.62
N PRO A 182 -2.06 2.73 12.57
CA PRO A 182 -2.50 2.33 11.24
C PRO A 182 -2.02 1.02 10.64
N PHE A 183 -0.74 0.69 10.77
CA PHE A 183 -0.11 -0.27 9.87
C PHE A 183 0.69 -1.32 10.64
N SER A 184 0.27 -1.69 11.85
CA SER A 184 0.57 -3.02 12.40
C SER A 184 -0.17 -4.08 11.56
N ASP A 185 0.47 -4.54 10.48
CA ASP A 185 0.00 -5.63 9.60
C ASP A 185 -1.44 -5.51 9.03
N SER A 186 -1.99 -4.32 8.92
CA SER A 186 -3.45 -4.14 8.88
C SER A 186 -4.11 -4.22 7.50
N VAL A 187 -3.38 -4.54 6.42
CA VAL A 187 -4.03 -5.04 5.19
C VAL A 187 -4.17 -6.56 5.22
N GLY A 188 -3.32 -7.25 6.00
CA GLY A 188 -3.43 -8.68 6.28
C GLY A 188 -4.28 -9.04 7.50
N HIS A 189 -4.56 -8.10 8.40
CA HIS A 189 -5.19 -8.37 9.71
C HIS A 189 -6.42 -7.52 10.08
N LYS A 190 -6.86 -6.53 9.28
CA LYS A 190 -8.19 -5.92 9.49
C LYS A 190 -9.27 -6.88 8.99
N ASN A 191 -10.28 -7.10 9.82
CA ASN A 191 -11.49 -7.78 9.38
C ASN A 191 -12.36 -6.82 8.56
N PRO A 192 -12.85 -7.22 7.38
CA PRO A 192 -13.77 -6.42 6.58
C PRO A 192 -15.03 -6.03 7.36
N LYS A 193 -15.28 -4.73 7.50
CA LYS A 193 -16.46 -4.20 8.23
C LYS A 193 -17.77 -4.66 7.58
N LEU A 194 -17.84 -4.69 6.25
CA LEU A 194 -19.07 -5.02 5.53
C LEU A 194 -19.50 -6.48 5.71
N THR A 195 -18.54 -7.41 5.81
CA THR A 195 -18.83 -8.83 5.96
C THR A 195 -18.90 -9.28 7.42
N SER A 196 -18.60 -8.39 8.37
CA SER A 196 -18.67 -8.68 9.80
C SER A 196 -20.09 -9.11 10.19
N GLY A 197 -20.19 -10.23 10.92
CA GLY A 197 -21.47 -10.82 11.33
C GLY A 197 -22.30 -11.44 10.20
N LYS A 198 -21.82 -11.46 8.96
CA LYS A 198 -22.51 -12.12 7.84
C LYS A 198 -22.27 -13.62 7.86
N LYS A 199 -23.25 -14.39 7.39
CA LYS A 199 -23.10 -15.84 7.21
C LYS A 199 -22.12 -16.14 6.09
N ASN A 200 -21.38 -17.23 6.24
CA ASN A 200 -20.60 -17.80 5.15
C ASN A 200 -21.53 -18.47 4.14
N LEU A 201 -21.33 -18.18 2.86
CA LEU A 201 -21.96 -18.88 1.76
C LEU A 201 -21.22 -20.18 1.44
N SER A 202 -21.94 -21.13 0.86
CA SER A 202 -21.34 -22.25 0.15
C SER A 202 -20.72 -21.78 -1.18
N GLN A 203 -19.81 -22.59 -1.72
CA GLN A 203 -19.23 -22.35 -3.04
C GLN A 203 -20.30 -22.25 -4.14
N ALA A 204 -21.36 -23.07 -4.07
CA ALA A 204 -22.43 -23.07 -5.07
C ALA A 204 -23.27 -21.78 -5.03
N GLU A 205 -23.53 -21.22 -3.84
CA GLU A 205 -24.18 -19.92 -3.69
C GLU A 205 -23.28 -18.79 -4.20
N ALA A 206 -21.99 -18.82 -3.84
CA ALA A 206 -21.02 -17.85 -4.35
C ALA A 206 -20.91 -17.87 -5.88
N GLN A 207 -20.98 -19.05 -6.51
CA GLN A 207 -20.97 -19.20 -7.96
C GLN A 207 -22.21 -18.58 -8.62
N LYS A 208 -23.38 -18.68 -7.99
CA LYS A 208 -24.61 -18.02 -8.45
C LYS A 208 -24.47 -16.50 -8.34
N ASN A 209 -23.97 -15.98 -7.22
CA ASN A 209 -23.71 -14.55 -7.06
C ASN A 209 -22.74 -14.02 -8.12
N ALA A 210 -21.68 -14.78 -8.43
CA ALA A 210 -20.76 -14.44 -9.51
C ALA A 210 -21.47 -14.38 -10.86
N ALA A 211 -22.32 -15.38 -11.16
CA ALA A 211 -23.07 -15.46 -12.40
C ALA A 211 -24.06 -14.29 -12.57
N ASP A 212 -24.78 -13.95 -11.50
CA ASP A 212 -25.72 -12.83 -11.46
C ASP A 212 -24.99 -11.50 -11.68
N PHE A 213 -23.85 -11.30 -11.01
CA PHE A 213 -23.01 -10.11 -11.19
C PHE A 213 -22.49 -9.98 -12.63
N LEU A 214 -22.17 -11.10 -13.28
CA LEU A 214 -21.68 -11.15 -14.66
C LEU A 214 -22.81 -11.18 -15.70
N ASN A 215 -24.06 -11.33 -15.27
CA ASN A 215 -25.21 -11.57 -16.14
C ASN A 215 -24.98 -12.75 -17.11
N THR A 216 -24.54 -13.88 -16.56
CA THR A 216 -24.22 -15.11 -17.31
C THR A 216 -24.80 -16.36 -16.64
N ASP A 217 -24.71 -17.51 -17.29
CA ASP A 217 -25.07 -18.80 -16.67
C ASP A 217 -23.93 -19.26 -15.73
N TYR A 218 -24.27 -19.61 -14.49
CA TYR A 218 -23.32 -20.08 -13.48
C TYR A 218 -22.51 -21.30 -13.96
N LYS A 219 -23.06 -22.12 -14.85
CA LYS A 219 -22.38 -23.28 -15.45
C LYS A 219 -21.19 -22.91 -16.35
N LYS A 220 -21.11 -21.66 -16.81
CA LYS A 220 -19.98 -21.14 -17.59
C LYS A 220 -18.80 -20.72 -16.71
N LEU A 221 -18.98 -20.70 -15.40
CA LEU A 221 -17.95 -20.37 -14.43
C LEU A 221 -17.39 -21.66 -13.82
N VAL A 222 -16.08 -21.72 -13.73
CA VAL A 222 -15.34 -22.82 -13.12
C VAL A 222 -14.70 -22.28 -11.85
N HIS A 223 -14.89 -22.99 -10.73
CA HIS A 223 -14.21 -22.68 -9.48
C HIS A 223 -12.70 -22.93 -9.62
N ILE A 224 -11.91 -22.02 -9.07
CA ILE A 224 -10.45 -22.11 -8.99
C ILE A 224 -10.01 -21.90 -7.54
N GLN A 225 -8.70 -21.92 -7.27
CA GLN A 225 -8.16 -21.80 -5.93
C GLN A 225 -8.75 -20.60 -5.15
N ASP A 226 -9.26 -20.89 -3.95
CA ASP A 226 -9.76 -19.89 -3.00
C ASP A 226 -8.64 -18.98 -2.50
N THR A 227 -9.02 -17.77 -2.06
CA THR A 227 -8.12 -16.88 -1.34
C THR A 227 -8.35 -17.04 0.17
N ALA A 228 -7.27 -17.22 0.93
CA ALA A 228 -7.26 -17.21 2.39
C ALA A 228 -6.92 -15.81 2.94
N GLY A 229 -6.97 -15.63 4.26
CA GLY A 229 -6.72 -14.35 4.94
C GLY A 229 -7.97 -13.80 5.63
N THR A 230 -7.97 -12.52 6.01
CA THR A 230 -9.08 -11.87 6.73
C THR A 230 -10.34 -11.64 5.89
N MET A 231 -10.19 -11.60 4.57
CA MET A 231 -11.30 -11.52 3.61
C MET A 231 -11.24 -12.72 2.66
N PRO A 232 -11.57 -13.93 3.13
CA PRO A 232 -11.48 -15.13 2.30
C PRO A 232 -12.50 -15.07 1.16
N THR A 233 -12.13 -15.56 -0.02
CA THR A 233 -13.00 -15.57 -1.21
C THR A 233 -13.06 -16.94 -1.88
N TYR A 234 -14.22 -17.23 -2.46
CA TYR A 234 -14.34 -18.20 -3.55
C TYR A 234 -14.00 -17.50 -4.87
N ASN A 235 -13.16 -18.15 -5.67
CA ASN A 235 -12.68 -17.57 -6.93
C ASN A 235 -13.20 -18.39 -8.10
N PHE A 236 -13.65 -17.71 -9.15
CA PHE A 236 -14.19 -18.34 -10.36
C PHE A 236 -13.55 -17.75 -11.61
N THR A 237 -13.48 -18.56 -12.66
CA THR A 237 -12.98 -18.17 -13.97
C THR A 237 -13.87 -18.69 -15.10
N SER A 238 -13.82 -18.04 -16.27
CA SER A 238 -14.43 -18.57 -17.49
C SER A 238 -13.62 -19.74 -18.06
N ALA A 239 -14.24 -20.54 -18.94
CA ALA A 239 -13.56 -21.68 -19.58
C ALA A 239 -12.28 -21.29 -20.35
N ASP A 240 -12.25 -20.10 -20.94
CA ASP A 240 -11.09 -19.53 -21.67
C ASP A 240 -10.07 -18.84 -20.74
N LYS A 241 -10.32 -18.82 -19.42
CA LYS A 241 -9.47 -18.22 -18.37
C LYS A 241 -9.23 -16.71 -18.49
N ASN A 242 -9.98 -16.02 -19.36
CA ASN A 242 -9.85 -14.57 -19.53
C ASN A 242 -10.57 -13.79 -18.43
N LEU A 243 -11.64 -14.34 -17.89
CA LEU A 243 -12.40 -13.74 -16.80
C LEU A 243 -11.97 -14.33 -15.45
N ARG A 244 -11.79 -13.48 -14.45
CA ARG A 244 -11.66 -13.86 -13.04
C ARG A 244 -12.64 -13.04 -12.22
N ILE A 245 -13.32 -13.68 -11.26
CA ILE A 245 -14.20 -13.03 -10.30
C ILE A 245 -14.02 -13.65 -8.92
N CYS A 246 -13.96 -12.80 -7.89
CA CYS A 246 -13.70 -13.18 -6.51
C CYS A 246 -14.90 -12.79 -5.64
N ILE A 247 -15.45 -13.75 -4.90
CA ILE A 247 -16.65 -13.60 -4.08
C ILE A 247 -16.31 -13.85 -2.62
N THR A 248 -16.57 -12.91 -1.72
CA THR A 248 -16.30 -13.09 -0.28
C THR A 248 -17.10 -14.28 0.26
N LYS A 249 -16.45 -15.14 1.07
CA LYS A 249 -17.15 -16.26 1.70
C LYS A 249 -18.25 -15.75 2.62
N ALA A 250 -17.93 -14.78 3.47
CA ALA A 250 -18.91 -14.10 4.30
C ALA A 250 -19.71 -13.09 3.47
N GLY A 251 -21.04 -13.24 3.45
CA GLY A 251 -21.96 -12.31 2.81
C GLY A 251 -22.03 -12.36 1.27
N GLY A 252 -21.08 -12.99 0.58
CA GLY A 252 -21.18 -13.23 -0.86
C GLY A 252 -20.98 -12.02 -1.77
N PHE A 253 -20.18 -11.04 -1.34
CA PHE A 253 -19.94 -9.82 -2.10
C PHE A 253 -18.87 -10.03 -3.17
N VAL A 254 -19.01 -9.39 -4.33
CA VAL A 254 -17.96 -9.37 -5.34
C VAL A 254 -16.85 -8.44 -4.86
N SER A 255 -15.66 -8.96 -4.56
CA SER A 255 -14.51 -8.14 -4.17
C SER A 255 -13.71 -7.66 -5.38
N GLU A 256 -13.59 -8.50 -6.40
CA GLU A 256 -12.87 -8.19 -7.62
C GLU A 256 -13.48 -8.93 -8.82
N MET A 257 -13.46 -8.28 -9.98
CA MET A 257 -13.65 -8.90 -11.28
C MET A 257 -12.64 -8.32 -12.27
N SER A 258 -12.06 -9.17 -13.11
CA SER A 258 -11.20 -8.76 -14.21
C SER A 258 -11.46 -9.61 -15.45
N ASN A 259 -11.50 -8.97 -16.61
CA ASN A 259 -11.54 -9.60 -17.91
C ASN A 259 -10.30 -9.18 -18.71
N SER A 260 -9.39 -10.12 -18.92
CA SER A 260 -8.10 -9.92 -19.59
C SER A 260 -8.19 -10.01 -21.11
N ARG A 261 -9.37 -9.80 -21.70
CA ARG A 261 -9.52 -9.75 -23.17
C ARG A 261 -8.61 -8.68 -23.77
N THR A 262 -8.19 -8.90 -25.01
CA THR A 262 -7.50 -7.87 -25.80
C THR A 262 -8.43 -6.70 -26.06
N ILE A 263 -7.89 -5.49 -25.92
CA ILE A 263 -8.62 -4.23 -26.16
C ILE A 263 -8.22 -3.70 -27.53
N GLY A 264 -9.22 -3.46 -28.36
CA GLY A 264 -9.07 -2.90 -29.69
C GLY A 264 -8.91 -1.38 -29.66
N LYS A 265 -9.08 -0.76 -30.84
CA LYS A 265 -9.00 0.70 -30.98
C LYS A 265 -10.11 1.38 -30.20
N GLU A 266 -9.75 2.44 -29.46
CA GLU A 266 -10.68 3.29 -28.72
C GLU A 266 -11.73 3.93 -29.65
N LYS A 267 -13.00 3.82 -29.25
CA LYS A 267 -14.17 4.38 -29.95
C LYS A 267 -15.04 5.25 -29.04
N LEU A 268 -14.88 5.11 -27.73
CA LEU A 268 -15.63 5.81 -26.69
C LEU A 268 -14.73 6.81 -25.99
N ASP A 269 -15.35 7.91 -25.56
CA ASP A 269 -14.73 8.89 -24.67
C ASP A 269 -15.01 8.56 -23.20
N TYR A 270 -14.39 9.33 -22.30
CA TYR A 270 -14.64 9.24 -20.87
C TYR A 270 -16.13 9.44 -20.52
N SER A 271 -16.85 10.37 -21.17
CA SER A 271 -18.26 10.62 -20.85
C SER A 271 -19.14 9.39 -21.07
N SER A 272 -18.90 8.67 -22.17
CA SER A 272 -19.59 7.42 -22.49
C SER A 272 -19.21 6.30 -21.52
N ALA A 273 -17.94 6.22 -21.13
CA ALA A 273 -17.45 5.26 -20.14
C ALA A 273 -18.06 5.51 -18.75
N SER A 274 -18.09 6.76 -18.29
CA SER A 274 -18.66 7.17 -16.98
C SER A 274 -20.13 6.76 -16.87
N LYS A 275 -20.96 7.09 -17.87
CA LYS A 275 -22.38 6.67 -17.90
C LYS A 275 -22.56 5.16 -17.84
N THR A 276 -21.68 4.41 -18.53
CA THR A 276 -21.73 2.94 -18.54
C THR A 276 -21.37 2.37 -17.17
N ALA A 277 -20.33 2.92 -16.53
CA ALA A 277 -19.91 2.51 -15.19
C ALA A 277 -20.98 2.82 -14.13
N GLU A 278 -21.60 4.00 -14.18
CA GLU A 278 -22.70 4.37 -13.28
C GLU A 278 -23.89 3.40 -13.43
N ALA A 279 -24.34 3.16 -14.66
CA ALA A 279 -25.42 2.21 -14.94
C ALA A 279 -25.08 0.78 -14.49
N PHE A 280 -23.81 0.37 -14.63
CA PHE A 280 -23.33 -0.93 -14.17
C PHE A 280 -23.47 -1.09 -12.65
N LEU A 281 -23.10 -0.08 -11.87
CA LEU A 281 -23.22 -0.05 -10.40
C LEU A 281 -24.68 -0.09 -9.97
N LEU A 282 -25.52 0.80 -10.53
CA LEU A 282 -26.94 0.89 -10.20
C LEU A 282 -27.69 -0.43 -10.45
N LYS A 283 -27.44 -1.08 -11.59
CA LYS A 283 -28.05 -2.38 -11.93
C LYS A 283 -27.68 -3.50 -10.95
N ARG A 284 -26.59 -3.35 -10.20
CA ARG A 284 -26.10 -4.30 -9.18
C ARG A 284 -26.46 -3.89 -7.76
N GLY A 285 -27.35 -2.91 -7.60
CA GLY A 285 -27.80 -2.42 -6.30
C GLY A 285 -26.74 -1.61 -5.55
N ILE A 286 -25.68 -1.16 -6.23
CA ILE A 286 -24.64 -0.31 -5.65
C ILE A 286 -25.04 1.14 -5.93
N SER A 287 -25.64 1.78 -4.94
CA SER A 287 -26.12 3.16 -4.98
C SER A 287 -25.39 4.06 -4.00
N GLY A 288 -25.62 5.38 -4.09
CA GLY A 288 -24.99 6.34 -3.17
C GLY A 288 -23.49 6.51 -3.41
N MET A 289 -23.04 6.30 -4.65
CA MET A 289 -21.64 6.44 -5.05
C MET A 289 -21.46 7.77 -5.78
N LYS A 290 -20.44 8.53 -5.40
CA LYS A 290 -19.99 9.72 -6.11
C LYS A 290 -18.73 9.37 -6.89
N GLU A 291 -18.71 9.72 -8.18
CA GLU A 291 -17.49 9.64 -8.97
C GLU A 291 -16.42 10.60 -8.41
N SER A 292 -15.19 10.10 -8.26
CA SER A 292 -14.04 10.83 -7.72
C SER A 292 -13.07 11.25 -8.83
N TYR A 293 -12.31 10.29 -9.38
CA TYR A 293 -11.39 10.52 -10.49
C TYR A 293 -11.30 9.30 -11.40
N TYR A 294 -10.81 9.50 -12.62
CA TYR A 294 -10.57 8.44 -13.57
C TYR A 294 -9.13 8.46 -14.09
N VAL A 295 -8.67 7.33 -14.61
CA VAL A 295 -7.44 7.21 -15.39
C VAL A 295 -7.69 6.34 -16.61
N ILE A 296 -7.17 6.77 -17.77
CA ILE A 296 -7.20 6.01 -19.01
C ILE A 296 -5.80 5.43 -19.23
N ASN A 297 -5.72 4.11 -19.34
CA ASN A 297 -4.48 3.42 -19.65
C ASN A 297 -4.77 2.17 -20.49
N ASN A 298 -4.05 1.99 -21.59
CA ASN A 298 -4.18 0.86 -22.51
C ASN A 298 -5.63 0.62 -22.97
N GLY A 299 -6.35 1.69 -23.32
CA GLY A 299 -7.74 1.60 -23.77
C GLY A 299 -8.76 1.25 -22.68
N ILE A 300 -8.38 1.26 -21.39
CA ILE A 300 -9.30 1.10 -20.26
C ILE A 300 -9.45 2.43 -19.53
N CYS A 301 -10.67 2.93 -19.42
CA CYS A 301 -11.02 4.01 -18.50
C CYS A 301 -11.39 3.42 -17.14
N LEU A 302 -10.50 3.53 -16.16
CA LEU A 302 -10.71 3.10 -14.78
C LEU A 302 -11.24 4.29 -13.96
N ILE A 303 -12.49 4.19 -13.55
CA ILE A 303 -13.21 5.24 -12.81
C ILE A 303 -13.31 4.84 -11.34
N ASN A 304 -12.99 5.78 -10.45
CA ASN A 304 -13.06 5.60 -9.00
C ASN A 304 -14.32 6.26 -8.46
N TYR A 305 -15.00 5.54 -7.58
CA TYR A 305 -16.21 5.96 -6.90
C TYR A 305 -16.01 5.86 -5.40
N ALA A 306 -16.51 6.85 -4.67
CA ALA A 306 -16.54 6.87 -3.21
C ALA A 306 -17.99 6.89 -2.71
N PHE A 307 -18.28 6.15 -1.65
CA PHE A 307 -19.61 6.16 -1.04
C PHE A 307 -19.96 7.54 -0.47
N VAL A 308 -21.24 7.91 -0.46
CA VAL A 308 -21.74 9.15 0.10
C VAL A 308 -22.74 8.83 1.22
N GLN A 309 -22.50 9.42 2.38
CA GLN A 309 -23.43 9.35 3.52
C GLN A 309 -23.70 10.75 4.04
N ASP A 310 -24.98 11.13 4.17
CA ASP A 310 -25.40 12.43 4.72
C ASP A 310 -24.69 13.64 4.06
N GLY A 311 -24.39 13.53 2.76
CA GLY A 311 -23.65 14.54 1.98
C GLY A 311 -22.13 14.49 2.12
N ALA A 312 -21.58 13.68 3.02
CA ALA A 312 -20.14 13.46 3.14
C ALA A 312 -19.63 12.38 2.17
N VAL A 313 -18.54 12.66 1.47
CA VAL A 313 -17.85 11.70 0.58
C VAL A 313 -16.89 10.84 1.39
N CYS A 314 -17.14 9.54 1.49
CA CYS A 314 -16.36 8.59 2.25
C CYS A 314 -15.28 7.95 1.38
N TYR A 315 -14.12 8.61 1.27
CA TYR A 315 -12.98 8.11 0.48
C TYR A 315 -12.36 6.78 0.92
N PRO A 316 -12.57 6.24 2.14
CA PRO A 316 -12.22 4.85 2.45
C PRO A 316 -13.07 3.81 1.70
N ASP A 317 -14.32 4.16 1.35
CA ASP A 317 -15.32 3.26 0.78
C ASP A 317 -15.26 3.28 -0.74
N LEU A 318 -14.10 2.90 -1.29
CA LEU A 318 -13.86 2.97 -2.74
C LEU A 318 -14.36 1.75 -3.50
N ILE A 319 -14.97 2.03 -4.65
CA ILE A 319 -15.20 1.07 -5.72
C ILE A 319 -14.55 1.61 -7.00
N LYS A 320 -13.91 0.75 -7.77
CA LYS A 320 -13.34 1.09 -9.07
C LYS A 320 -14.01 0.27 -10.17
N VAL A 321 -14.32 0.90 -11.29
CA VAL A 321 -14.93 0.26 -12.46
C VAL A 321 -14.10 0.60 -13.68
N GLY A 322 -13.58 -0.42 -14.37
CA GLY A 322 -12.80 -0.27 -15.61
C GLY A 322 -13.65 -0.59 -16.82
N ILE A 323 -13.78 0.39 -17.71
CA ILE A 323 -14.51 0.29 -18.97
C ILE A 323 -13.53 0.24 -20.13
N ALA A 324 -13.66 -0.75 -20.99
CA ALA A 324 -12.87 -0.82 -22.21
C ALA A 324 -13.45 0.15 -23.25
N LEU A 325 -12.62 1.06 -23.75
CA LEU A 325 -13.04 2.17 -24.62
C LEU A 325 -13.31 1.75 -26.08
N ASP A 326 -13.01 0.52 -26.45
CA ASP A 326 -13.29 -0.05 -27.77
C ASP A 326 -14.75 -0.53 -27.93
N THR A 327 -15.35 -1.07 -26.86
CA THR A 327 -16.70 -1.66 -26.86
C THR A 327 -17.64 -1.10 -25.80
N GLY A 328 -17.12 -0.49 -24.73
CA GLY A 328 -17.89 -0.07 -23.56
C GLY A 328 -18.12 -1.19 -22.54
N GLU A 329 -17.53 -2.36 -22.72
CA GLU A 329 -17.68 -3.45 -21.74
C GLU A 329 -16.96 -3.15 -20.42
N VAL A 330 -17.56 -3.59 -19.31
CA VAL A 330 -16.89 -3.57 -18.01
C VAL A 330 -15.88 -4.71 -17.95
N VAL A 331 -14.61 -4.36 -17.90
CA VAL A 331 -13.47 -5.29 -17.87
C VAL A 331 -12.76 -5.33 -16.53
N ARG A 332 -13.09 -4.42 -15.61
CA ARG A 332 -12.57 -4.43 -14.24
C ARG A 332 -13.60 -3.95 -13.24
N PHE A 333 -13.66 -4.58 -12.08
CA PHE A 333 -14.40 -4.10 -10.92
C PHE A 333 -13.57 -4.41 -9.67
N GLN A 334 -13.41 -3.44 -8.78
CA GLN A 334 -12.68 -3.61 -7.52
C GLN A 334 -13.47 -2.94 -6.40
N ALA A 335 -13.88 -3.72 -5.41
CA ALA A 335 -14.65 -3.24 -4.27
C ALA A 335 -13.99 -3.53 -2.92
N THR A 336 -12.71 -3.93 -2.92
CA THR A 336 -11.97 -4.20 -1.67
C THR A 336 -12.01 -3.02 -0.70
N GLY A 337 -11.82 -1.78 -1.17
CA GLY A 337 -11.90 -0.58 -0.31
C GLY A 337 -13.26 -0.46 0.38
N TYR A 338 -14.33 -0.58 -0.40
CA TYR A 338 -15.70 -0.61 0.12
C TYR A 338 -15.94 -1.77 1.11
N ILE A 339 -15.58 -3.01 0.78
CA ILE A 339 -15.83 -4.17 1.65
C ILE A 339 -15.06 -4.04 2.98
N MET A 340 -13.85 -3.51 2.93
CA MET A 340 -13.01 -3.34 4.11
C MET A 340 -13.54 -2.25 5.05
N ASN A 341 -14.03 -1.13 4.50
CA ASN A 341 -14.26 0.09 5.27
C ASN A 341 -15.74 0.45 5.46
N HIS A 342 -16.64 -0.08 4.64
CA HIS A 342 -18.03 0.36 4.62
C HIS A 342 -18.75 0.04 5.92
N ALA A 343 -19.23 1.10 6.57
CA ALA A 343 -20.00 1.10 7.78
C ALA A 343 -20.75 2.44 7.89
N SER A 344 -21.81 2.45 8.70
CA SER A 344 -22.49 3.70 9.06
C SER A 344 -21.52 4.59 9.84
N ARG A 345 -21.39 5.85 9.42
CA ARG A 345 -20.60 6.88 10.10
C ARG A 345 -21.49 7.88 10.81
N SER A 346 -20.96 8.59 11.80
CA SER A 346 -21.61 9.76 12.37
C SER A 346 -21.01 11.00 11.74
N ILE A 347 -21.80 11.72 10.94
CA ILE A 347 -21.36 12.92 10.23
C ILE A 347 -21.77 14.14 11.07
N SER A 348 -20.88 14.55 11.98
CA SER A 348 -21.10 15.71 12.85
C SER A 348 -19.83 16.56 12.96
N THR A 349 -19.96 17.82 12.58
CA THR A 349 -18.85 18.79 12.52
C THR A 349 -18.85 19.66 13.77
N LYS A 350 -17.68 19.92 14.38
CA LYS A 350 -17.56 20.82 15.55
C LYS A 350 -17.29 22.28 15.18
N ILE A 351 -16.80 22.53 13.97
CA ILE A 351 -16.61 23.88 13.42
C ILE A 351 -17.52 24.08 12.20
N SER A 352 -17.84 25.34 11.89
CA SER A 352 -18.60 25.69 10.71
C SER A 352 -17.75 25.60 9.43
N LEU A 353 -18.39 25.41 8.27
CA LEU A 353 -17.72 25.47 6.96
C LEU A 353 -16.97 26.80 6.77
N GLN A 354 -17.55 27.91 7.25
CA GLN A 354 -16.98 29.25 7.14
C GLN A 354 -15.71 29.39 7.99
N ASP A 355 -15.70 28.81 9.19
CA ASP A 355 -14.51 28.83 10.05
C ASP A 355 -13.41 27.92 9.52
N ALA A 356 -13.77 26.77 8.91
CA ALA A 356 -12.82 25.93 8.18
C ALA A 356 -12.24 26.66 6.97
N GLN A 357 -13.07 27.37 6.19
CA GLN A 357 -12.62 28.13 5.02
C GLN A 357 -11.62 29.24 5.38
N LYS A 358 -11.76 29.89 6.54
CA LYS A 358 -10.80 30.89 7.05
C LYS A 358 -9.41 30.30 7.35
N LYS A 359 -9.28 28.97 7.46
CA LYS A 359 -8.01 28.28 7.70
C LYS A 359 -7.20 28.10 6.42
N LEU A 360 -7.84 28.18 5.26
CA LEU A 360 -7.17 28.04 3.98
C LEU A 360 -6.13 29.14 3.77
N SER A 361 -5.05 28.76 3.09
CA SER A 361 -4.04 29.71 2.62
C SER A 361 -4.66 30.85 1.82
N LYS A 362 -4.21 32.09 2.07
CA LYS A 362 -4.63 33.29 1.35
C LYS A 362 -4.30 33.29 -0.15
N TYR A 363 -3.50 32.32 -0.61
CA TYR A 363 -3.13 32.13 -2.02
C TYR A 363 -4.07 31.17 -2.76
N LEU A 364 -5.14 30.74 -2.11
CA LEU A 364 -6.15 29.84 -2.69
C LEU A 364 -7.47 30.58 -2.89
N THR A 365 -8.03 30.44 -4.08
CA THR A 365 -9.41 30.85 -4.38
C THR A 365 -10.32 29.62 -4.34
N VAL A 366 -11.26 29.59 -3.40
CA VAL A 366 -12.22 28.48 -3.27
C VAL A 366 -13.17 28.45 -4.47
N ASN A 367 -13.27 27.29 -5.12
CA ASN A 367 -14.20 27.06 -6.22
C ASN A 367 -15.41 26.23 -5.77
N LYS A 368 -15.17 25.22 -4.94
CA LYS A 368 -16.20 24.33 -4.42
C LYS A 368 -15.83 23.87 -3.02
N SER A 369 -16.84 23.63 -2.19
CA SER A 369 -16.67 23.05 -0.87
C SER A 369 -17.61 21.87 -0.67
N GLY A 370 -17.22 20.95 0.20
CA GLY A 370 -18.01 19.80 0.61
C GLY A 370 -17.55 19.23 1.93
N ILE A 371 -18.13 18.11 2.34
CA ILE A 371 -17.70 17.33 3.48
C ILE A 371 -17.14 16.01 2.95
N ALA A 372 -16.03 15.56 3.52
CA ALA A 372 -15.38 14.31 3.16
C ALA A 372 -14.93 13.58 4.42
N VAL A 373 -14.92 12.25 4.35
CA VAL A 373 -14.20 11.41 5.29
C VAL A 373 -12.98 10.90 4.56
N ILE A 374 -11.79 11.23 5.05
CA ILE A 374 -10.53 10.79 4.46
C ILE A 374 -9.86 9.75 5.35
N PRO A 375 -9.17 8.75 4.77
CA PRO A 375 -8.27 7.93 5.54
C PRO A 375 -7.08 8.78 5.97
N THR A 376 -6.64 8.60 7.21
CA THR A 376 -5.34 9.09 7.65
C THR A 376 -4.28 8.04 7.34
N PRO A 377 -3.00 8.44 7.21
CA PRO A 377 -1.87 7.54 7.37
C PRO A 377 -1.97 6.68 8.64
N GLY A 378 -2.75 7.14 9.63
CA GLY A 378 -3.25 6.51 10.86
C GLY A 378 -4.21 5.31 10.74
N LEU A 379 -4.71 4.97 9.54
CA LEU A 379 -5.85 4.06 9.26
C LEU A 379 -7.08 4.33 10.12
N SER A 380 -7.10 5.51 10.73
CA SER A 380 -8.25 6.17 11.29
C SER A 380 -8.86 7.02 10.21
N GLU A 381 -10.14 7.32 10.36
CA GLU A 381 -10.85 8.18 9.46
C GLU A 381 -11.01 9.55 10.11
N VAL A 382 -10.81 10.62 9.34
CA VAL A 382 -11.06 11.98 9.82
C VAL A 382 -12.14 12.61 8.96
N LEU A 383 -13.10 13.24 9.62
CA LEU A 383 -14.12 14.04 8.97
C LEU A 383 -13.55 15.42 8.68
N CYS A 384 -13.57 15.81 7.42
CA CYS A 384 -13.00 17.05 6.90
C CYS A 384 -14.04 17.85 6.12
N TYR A 385 -13.85 19.15 6.08
CA TYR A 385 -14.31 19.97 4.98
C TYR A 385 -13.33 19.85 3.82
N GLU A 386 -13.83 19.49 2.65
CA GLU A 386 -13.07 19.42 1.40
C GLU A 386 -13.26 20.73 0.63
N PHE A 387 -12.16 21.37 0.23
CA PHE A 387 -12.18 22.58 -0.59
C PHE A 387 -11.41 22.33 -1.88
N LEU A 388 -12.11 22.40 -3.02
CA LEU A 388 -11.48 22.50 -4.33
C LEU A 388 -11.18 23.97 -4.61
N CYS A 389 -9.91 24.28 -4.75
CA CYS A 389 -9.37 25.62 -4.89
C CYS A 389 -8.59 25.77 -6.19
N THR A 390 -8.38 27.02 -6.60
CA THR A 390 -7.40 27.41 -7.62
C THR A 390 -6.29 28.22 -6.94
N GLY A 391 -5.05 27.78 -7.09
CA GLY A 391 -3.85 28.52 -6.66
C GLY A 391 -3.50 29.65 -7.62
N ASN A 392 -2.61 30.56 -7.20
CA ASN A 392 -2.19 31.72 -7.99
C ASN A 392 -1.61 31.35 -9.36
N ASP A 393 -0.92 30.22 -9.46
CA ASP A 393 -0.30 29.73 -10.70
C ASP A 393 -1.29 28.93 -11.58
N GLY A 394 -2.57 28.92 -11.22
CA GLY A 394 -3.63 28.19 -11.92
C GLY A 394 -3.81 26.74 -11.48
N ASP A 395 -2.96 26.25 -10.57
CA ASP A 395 -3.04 24.90 -10.03
C ASP A 395 -4.40 24.62 -9.39
N LYS A 396 -4.93 23.41 -9.60
CA LYS A 396 -6.12 22.94 -8.92
C LYS A 396 -5.70 22.21 -7.65
N VAL A 397 -6.13 22.71 -6.50
CA VAL A 397 -5.69 22.23 -5.20
C VAL A 397 -6.89 21.74 -4.42
N LEU A 398 -6.81 20.52 -3.89
CA LEU A 398 -7.81 19.98 -2.97
C LEU A 398 -7.25 20.08 -1.55
N VAL A 399 -7.91 20.82 -0.68
CA VAL A 399 -7.50 21.00 0.71
C VAL A 399 -8.53 20.37 1.63
N TYR A 400 -8.07 19.57 2.58
CA TYR A 400 -8.91 18.96 3.60
C TYR A 400 -8.65 19.62 4.95
N ILE A 401 -9.68 20.26 5.50
CA ILE A 401 -9.65 20.89 6.81
C ILE A 401 -10.45 20.04 7.79
N ASN A 402 -9.82 19.53 8.85
CA ASN A 402 -10.45 18.73 9.88
C ASN A 402 -11.68 19.47 10.46
N ALA A 403 -12.84 18.82 10.41
CA ALA A 403 -14.11 19.40 10.79
C ALA A 403 -14.33 19.47 12.31
N ALA A 404 -13.38 18.97 13.11
CA ALA A 404 -13.39 19.03 14.57
C ALA A 404 -12.49 20.14 15.14
N ASN A 405 -11.29 20.34 14.59
CA ASN A 405 -10.28 21.27 15.13
C ASN A 405 -9.82 22.36 14.15
N GLY A 406 -10.12 22.24 12.85
CA GLY A 406 -9.78 23.22 11.83
C GLY A 406 -8.33 23.17 11.34
N TYR A 407 -7.60 22.08 11.60
CA TYR A 407 -6.27 21.87 11.02
C TYR A 407 -6.34 21.34 9.60
N GLU A 408 -5.35 21.67 8.78
CA GLU A 408 -5.13 21.04 7.48
C GLU A 408 -4.68 19.59 7.69
N GLU A 409 -5.46 18.64 7.17
CA GLU A 409 -5.14 17.21 7.25
C GLU A 409 -4.37 16.73 6.02
N ASP A 410 -4.70 17.29 4.85
CA ASP A 410 -4.08 16.94 3.58
C ASP A 410 -4.28 18.04 2.54
N ILE A 411 -3.32 18.15 1.62
CA ILE A 411 -3.32 19.09 0.50
C ILE A 411 -2.82 18.33 -0.73
N LEU A 412 -3.67 18.23 -1.75
CA LEU A 412 -3.37 17.53 -2.99
C LEU A 412 -3.39 18.49 -4.16
N ILE A 413 -2.38 18.45 -5.02
CA ILE A 413 -2.39 19.18 -6.29
C ILE A 413 -2.92 18.25 -7.37
N LEU A 414 -4.02 18.65 -8.02
CA LEU A 414 -4.69 17.89 -9.06
C LEU A 414 -4.11 18.25 -10.43
N GLN A 415 -3.69 17.23 -11.18
CA GLN A 415 -3.26 17.35 -12.55
C GLN A 415 -4.31 16.74 -13.47
N PHE A 416 -4.88 17.56 -14.35
CA PHE A 416 -5.88 17.13 -15.32
C PHE A 416 -5.22 16.89 -16.67
N SER A 417 -5.57 15.77 -17.30
CA SER A 417 -5.20 15.44 -18.68
C SER A 417 -6.36 14.72 -19.35
N ASP A 418 -6.31 14.58 -20.67
CA ASP A 418 -7.28 13.74 -21.41
C ASP A 418 -7.28 12.30 -20.89
N ASN A 419 -6.13 11.83 -20.39
CA ASN A 419 -5.94 10.50 -19.82
C ASN A 419 -6.35 10.39 -18.35
N GLY A 420 -6.95 11.43 -17.76
CA GLY A 420 -7.48 11.40 -16.40
C GLY A 420 -6.83 12.37 -15.43
N VAL A 421 -7.13 12.17 -14.15
CA VAL A 421 -6.71 13.04 -13.05
C VAL A 421 -5.68 12.33 -12.19
N LEU A 422 -4.52 12.96 -12.01
CA LEU A 422 -3.46 12.52 -11.13
C LEU A 422 -3.31 13.48 -9.95
N VAL A 423 -2.81 12.96 -8.83
CA VAL A 423 -2.46 13.77 -7.66
C VAL A 423 -0.93 13.81 -7.55
N ARG A 424 -0.38 14.98 -7.24
CA ARG A 424 1.04 15.17 -6.94
C ARG A 424 1.25 15.49 -5.46
#